data_AF-A0A538SLJ1-F1
#
_entry.id   AF-A0A538SLJ1-F1
#
_cell.length_a   1.000
_cell.length_b   1.000
_cell.length_c   1.000
_cell.angle_alpha   90.00
_cell.angle_beta   90.00
_cell.angle_gamma   90.00
#
_symmetry.space_group_name_H-M   'P 1'
#
loop_
_entity.id
_entity.type
_entity.pdbx_description
1 polymer ?
#
loop_
_entity_poly.entity_id
_entity_poly.type
_entity_poly.pdbx_seq_one_letter_code
_entity_poly.pdbx_strand_id
1 'polypeptide(L)'
;MAMAGTKSGALVALLSAHQSIDVPQPLKLFGTEEQKKRFLPRLAKGAISAFALTENDVGSDPARMATTAMPTADGSAYILNGEKLWCTNGTHAELLVVMARTPGKEGKPGPISAFIVETAWPGVEVAERLGASRSRSGSSSWACAASRTA
;
A
#
# COMPACT_ATOMS: atom_id res chain seq x y z
N MET A 1 -4.66 -14.09 -17.83
CA MET A 1 -5.78 -13.13 -17.67
C MET A 1 -6.90 -13.28 -18.69
N ALA A 2 -6.64 -13.63 -19.97
CA ALA A 2 -7.66 -13.74 -21.01
C ALA A 2 -8.88 -14.61 -20.63
N MET A 3 -8.66 -15.80 -20.07
CA MET A 3 -9.75 -16.69 -19.63
C MET A 3 -10.66 -16.06 -18.57
N ALA A 4 -10.10 -15.45 -17.53
CA ALA A 4 -10.87 -14.77 -16.49
C ALA A 4 -11.66 -13.57 -17.06
N GLY A 5 -11.09 -12.85 -18.02
CA GLY A 5 -11.73 -11.71 -18.67
C GLY A 5 -12.99 -12.07 -19.47
N THR A 6 -13.07 -13.28 -20.02
CA THR A 6 -14.29 -13.76 -20.68
C THR A 6 -15.47 -13.97 -19.72
N LYS A 7 -15.21 -14.02 -18.41
CA LYS A 7 -16.21 -14.29 -17.38
C LYS A 7 -16.52 -13.08 -16.52
N SER A 8 -15.51 -12.33 -16.10
CA SER A 8 -15.69 -11.15 -15.25
C SER A 8 -14.51 -10.19 -15.34
N GLY A 9 -14.78 -8.94 -15.75
CA GLY A 9 -13.79 -7.86 -15.71
C GLY A 9 -13.36 -7.51 -14.28
N ALA A 10 -14.27 -7.62 -13.30
CA ALA A 10 -13.94 -7.38 -11.91
C ALA A 10 -12.93 -8.42 -11.38
N LEU A 11 -13.09 -9.69 -11.72
CA LEU A 11 -12.13 -10.73 -11.35
C LEU A 11 -10.75 -10.46 -11.96
N VAL A 12 -10.71 -10.00 -13.22
CA VAL A 12 -9.46 -9.57 -13.86
C VAL A 12 -8.83 -8.42 -13.11
N ALA A 13 -9.59 -7.39 -12.71
CA ALA A 13 -9.04 -6.25 -11.98
C ALA A 13 -8.41 -6.67 -10.65
N LEU A 14 -9.12 -7.48 -9.84
CA LEU A 14 -8.63 -7.94 -8.53
C LEU A 14 -7.36 -8.79 -8.66
N LEU A 15 -7.38 -9.77 -9.57
CA LEU A 15 -6.22 -10.62 -9.84
C LEU A 15 -5.06 -9.80 -10.40
N SER A 16 -5.33 -8.88 -11.32
CA SER A 16 -4.28 -8.07 -11.95
C SER A 16 -3.60 -7.21 -10.91
N ALA A 17 -4.35 -6.48 -10.09
CA ALA A 17 -3.81 -5.67 -9.01
C ALA A 17 -2.86 -6.51 -8.14
N HIS A 18 -3.37 -7.64 -7.64
CA HIS A 18 -2.65 -8.50 -6.71
C HIS A 18 -1.29 -8.96 -7.21
N GLN A 19 -1.20 -9.42 -8.46
CA GLN A 19 0.03 -10.03 -8.95
C GLN A 19 0.94 -9.07 -9.73
N SER A 20 0.44 -7.90 -10.17
CA SER A 20 1.21 -6.99 -11.04
C SER A 20 1.70 -5.72 -10.36
N ILE A 21 0.98 -5.18 -9.38
CA ILE A 21 1.33 -3.89 -8.75
C ILE A 21 1.32 -3.94 -7.22
N ASP A 22 0.50 -4.81 -6.61
CA ASP A 22 0.47 -5.00 -5.16
C ASP A 22 1.73 -5.73 -4.67
N VAL A 23 1.81 -6.12 -3.40
CA VAL A 23 3.04 -6.62 -2.72
C VAL A 23 3.86 -7.66 -3.50
N PRO A 24 3.30 -8.71 -4.15
CA PRO A 24 4.08 -9.75 -4.83
C PRO A 24 5.14 -9.24 -5.82
N GLN A 25 4.78 -8.29 -6.69
CA GLN A 25 5.65 -7.85 -7.77
C GLN A 25 6.84 -6.97 -7.29
N PRO A 26 6.65 -5.86 -6.57
CA PRO A 26 7.75 -5.07 -6.04
C PRO A 26 8.60 -5.87 -5.05
N LEU A 27 7.99 -6.75 -4.22
CA LEU A 27 8.75 -7.62 -3.33
C LEU A 27 9.65 -8.60 -4.09
N LYS A 28 9.15 -9.19 -5.18
CA LYS A 28 9.95 -10.08 -6.03
C LYS A 28 11.13 -9.35 -6.67
N LEU A 29 10.91 -8.13 -7.15
CA LEU A 29 11.91 -7.35 -7.89
C LEU A 29 12.94 -6.66 -6.99
N PHE A 30 12.50 -6.10 -5.86
CA PHE A 30 13.31 -5.17 -5.06
C PHE A 30 13.47 -5.60 -3.61
N GLY A 31 12.71 -6.61 -3.16
CA GLY A 31 12.75 -7.04 -1.77
C GLY A 31 14.06 -7.73 -1.38
N THR A 32 14.40 -7.62 -0.11
CA THR A 32 15.48 -8.39 0.51
C THR A 32 15.12 -9.87 0.58
N GLU A 33 16.13 -10.72 0.79
CA GLU A 33 15.88 -12.16 0.94
C GLU A 33 15.06 -12.47 2.20
N GLU A 34 15.23 -11.70 3.26
CA GLU A 34 14.47 -11.79 4.50
C GLU A 34 12.99 -11.45 4.26
N GLN A 35 12.70 -10.36 3.56
CA GLN A 35 11.33 -9.98 3.21
C GLN A 35 10.69 -11.03 2.30
N LYS A 36 11.41 -11.50 1.27
CA LYS A 36 10.91 -12.54 0.34
C LYS A 36 10.53 -13.81 1.08
N LYS A 37 11.42 -14.31 1.95
CA LYS A 37 11.17 -15.50 2.79
C LYS A 37 9.98 -15.31 3.72
N ARG A 38 9.77 -14.10 4.24
CA ARG A 38 8.67 -13.78 5.14
C ARG A 38 7.31 -13.68 4.42
N PHE A 39 7.24 -12.98 3.29
CA PHE A 39 5.96 -12.57 2.71
C PHE A 39 5.53 -13.38 1.49
N LEU A 40 6.44 -13.84 0.62
CA LEU A 40 6.06 -14.61 -0.58
C LEU A 40 5.31 -15.91 -0.24
N PRO A 41 5.70 -16.69 0.79
CA PRO A 41 4.94 -17.89 1.15
C PRO A 41 3.52 -17.59 1.64
N ARG A 42 3.28 -16.43 2.26
CA ARG A 42 1.94 -16.01 2.70
C ARG A 42 1.06 -15.69 1.49
N LEU A 43 1.59 -14.90 0.56
CA LEU A 43 0.92 -14.55 -0.70
C LEU A 43 0.59 -15.81 -1.52
N ALA A 44 1.53 -16.77 -1.61
CA ALA A 44 1.31 -18.04 -2.29
C ALA A 44 0.24 -18.93 -1.62
N LYS A 45 0.00 -18.76 -0.31
CA LYS A 45 -1.05 -19.45 0.45
C LYS A 45 -2.41 -18.76 0.37
N GLY A 46 -2.51 -17.65 -0.37
CA GLY A 46 -3.77 -16.95 -0.61
C GLY A 46 -3.94 -15.64 0.15
N ALA A 47 -2.91 -15.16 0.86
CA ALA A 47 -2.99 -13.84 1.49
C ALA A 47 -3.21 -12.76 0.42
N ILE A 48 -4.29 -11.98 0.57
CA ILE A 48 -4.62 -10.92 -0.37
C ILE A 48 -3.79 -9.68 -0.04
N SER A 49 -3.38 -8.96 -1.07
CA SER A 49 -2.65 -7.71 -0.94
C SER A 49 -3.26 -6.60 -1.79
N ALA A 50 -2.91 -5.35 -1.47
CA ALA A 50 -3.36 -4.15 -2.18
C ALA A 50 -2.23 -3.11 -2.32
N PHE A 51 -2.33 -2.29 -3.37
CA PHE A 51 -1.43 -1.17 -3.64
C PHE A 51 -2.06 0.16 -3.17
N ALA A 52 -1.33 0.90 -2.34
CA ALA A 52 -1.81 2.11 -1.68
C ALA A 52 -0.95 3.33 -2.06
N LEU A 53 -1.31 3.97 -3.18
CA LEU A 53 -0.64 5.17 -3.71
C LEU A 53 -1.54 6.40 -3.69
N THR A 54 -2.69 6.30 -4.35
CA THR A 54 -3.67 7.39 -4.54
C THR A 54 -4.16 7.92 -3.21
N GLU A 55 -4.38 9.23 -3.12
CA GLU A 55 -4.94 9.94 -1.98
C GLU A 55 -6.11 10.80 -2.46
N ASN A 56 -6.90 11.35 -1.53
CA ASN A 56 -8.10 12.12 -1.85
C ASN A 56 -7.86 13.25 -2.89
N ASP A 57 -6.75 13.98 -2.76
CA ASP A 57 -6.36 15.07 -3.67
C ASP A 57 -5.20 14.71 -4.61
N VAL A 58 -4.79 13.44 -4.64
CA VAL A 58 -3.57 12.99 -5.33
C VAL A 58 -3.83 11.73 -6.15
N GLY A 59 -3.97 11.93 -7.47
CA GLY A 59 -4.09 10.85 -8.45
C GLY A 59 -2.89 10.80 -9.39
N SER A 60 -2.97 11.54 -10.51
CA SER A 60 -1.98 11.52 -11.59
C SER A 60 -0.60 12.10 -11.23
N ASP A 61 -0.53 12.94 -10.19
CA ASP A 61 0.72 13.55 -9.70
C ASP A 61 1.09 13.05 -8.29
N PRO A 62 1.65 11.83 -8.17
CA PRO A 62 2.00 11.25 -6.87
C PRO A 62 3.10 12.04 -6.14
N ALA A 63 3.84 12.91 -6.83
CA ALA A 63 4.85 13.76 -6.21
C ALA A 63 4.25 14.76 -5.22
N ARG A 64 2.93 14.96 -5.23
CA ARG A 64 2.18 15.80 -4.27
C ARG A 64 1.60 15.05 -3.07
N MET A 65 1.88 13.75 -2.93
CA MET A 65 1.36 12.97 -1.79
C MET A 65 1.71 13.59 -0.43
N ALA A 66 0.73 13.55 0.46
CA ALA A 66 0.81 14.01 1.84
C ALA A 66 1.14 12.86 2.81
N THR A 67 0.94 11.59 2.43
CA THR A 67 1.33 10.45 3.28
C THR A 67 2.84 10.49 3.54
N THR A 68 3.20 10.45 4.81
CA THR A 68 4.58 10.51 5.30
C THR A 68 5.02 9.21 5.95
N ALA A 69 6.33 8.97 5.98
CA ALA A 69 6.98 7.88 6.70
C ALA A 69 8.19 8.45 7.46
N MET A 70 8.02 8.73 8.75
CA MET A 70 9.06 9.33 9.60
C MET A 70 9.82 8.25 10.36
N PRO A 71 11.16 8.21 10.33
CA PRO A 71 11.91 7.23 11.11
C PRO A 71 11.65 7.43 12.60
N THR A 72 11.60 6.34 13.36
CA THR A 72 11.56 6.39 14.82
C THR A 72 12.86 7.00 15.38
N ALA A 73 12.83 7.49 16.63
CA ALA A 73 13.97 8.15 17.25
C ALA A 73 15.23 7.25 17.34
N ASP A 74 15.03 5.95 17.53
CA ASP A 74 16.07 4.93 17.52
C ASP A 74 16.47 4.46 16.12
N GLY A 75 15.75 4.92 15.09
CA GLY A 75 15.92 4.50 13.72
C GLY A 75 15.70 2.99 13.53
N SER A 76 14.85 2.32 14.31
CA SER A 76 14.53 0.90 14.09
C SER A 76 13.30 0.69 13.20
N ALA A 77 12.47 1.72 13.02
CA ALA A 77 11.21 1.65 12.29
C ALA A 77 10.87 2.98 11.60
N TYR A 78 9.75 2.98 10.88
CA TYR A 78 9.10 4.17 10.36
C TYR A 78 7.68 4.28 10.91
N ILE A 79 7.25 5.49 11.23
CA ILE A 79 5.88 5.84 11.56
C ILE A 79 5.26 6.46 10.30
N LEU A 80 4.30 5.75 9.72
CA LEU A 80 3.55 6.16 8.55
C LEU A 80 2.29 6.90 8.99
N ASN A 81 2.05 8.07 8.42
CA ASN A 81 0.83 8.85 8.66
C ASN A 81 0.28 9.38 7.34
N GLY A 82 -1.01 9.16 7.09
CA GLY A 82 -1.68 9.63 5.89
C GLY A 82 -3.02 8.96 5.65
N GLU A 83 -3.58 9.18 4.46
CA GLU A 83 -4.83 8.56 4.00
C GLU A 83 -4.67 8.12 2.55
N LYS A 84 -5.12 6.90 2.26
CA LYS A 84 -5.09 6.33 0.90
C LYS A 84 -6.49 6.07 0.41
N LEU A 85 -6.68 6.28 -0.89
CA LEU A 85 -7.95 6.19 -1.57
C LEU A 85 -7.85 5.14 -2.70
N TRP A 86 -8.97 4.45 -2.97
CA TRP A 86 -9.12 3.51 -4.09
C TRP A 86 -8.06 2.39 -4.15
N CYS A 87 -7.66 1.87 -2.98
CA CYS A 87 -6.81 0.70 -2.88
C CYS A 87 -7.59 -0.53 -3.39
N THR A 88 -7.30 -0.97 -4.61
CA THR A 88 -7.90 -2.20 -5.17
C THR A 88 -7.54 -3.36 -4.26
N ASN A 89 -8.52 -4.20 -3.91
CA ASN A 89 -8.44 -5.25 -2.87
C ASN A 89 -8.38 -4.76 -1.41
N GLY A 90 -8.30 -3.46 -1.13
CA GLY A 90 -8.04 -2.91 0.20
C GLY A 90 -8.90 -3.48 1.32
N THR A 91 -10.22 -3.57 1.12
CA THR A 91 -11.19 -4.11 2.10
C THR A 91 -11.01 -5.59 2.45
N HIS A 92 -10.17 -6.31 1.72
CA HIS A 92 -9.86 -7.73 1.95
C HIS A 92 -8.37 -8.00 2.10
N ALA A 93 -7.52 -6.97 2.03
CA ALA A 93 -6.08 -7.15 2.04
C ALA A 93 -5.55 -7.46 3.45
N GLU A 94 -4.63 -8.42 3.53
CA GLU A 94 -3.81 -8.69 4.71
C GLU A 94 -2.49 -7.90 4.67
N LEU A 95 -2.02 -7.62 3.46
CA LEU A 95 -0.76 -6.93 3.20
C LEU A 95 -1.01 -5.73 2.27
N LEU A 96 -0.40 -4.61 2.57
CA LEU A 96 -0.40 -3.43 1.73
C LEU A 96 1.04 -3.15 1.29
N VAL A 97 1.20 -2.66 0.06
CA VAL A 97 2.36 -1.85 -0.27
C VAL A 97 1.94 -0.39 -0.26
N VAL A 98 2.46 0.36 0.70
CA VAL A 98 2.11 1.76 0.94
C VAL A 98 3.21 2.66 0.40
N MET A 99 2.82 3.59 -0.46
CA MET A 99 3.72 4.63 -0.98
C MET A 99 3.66 5.85 -0.07
N ALA A 100 4.79 6.20 0.55
CA ALA A 100 4.88 7.27 1.52
C ALA A 100 6.17 8.08 1.37
N ARG A 101 6.11 9.37 1.72
CA ARG A 101 7.26 10.27 1.65
C ARG A 101 8.13 10.16 2.88
N THR A 102 9.41 9.86 2.68
CA THR A 102 10.42 9.91 3.76
C THR A 102 10.98 11.33 3.94
N PRO A 103 11.66 11.65 5.06
CA PRO A 103 12.25 12.98 5.25
C PRO A 103 13.27 13.28 4.15
N GLY A 104 13.19 14.50 3.61
CA GLY A 104 14.21 15.01 2.70
C GLY A 104 15.35 15.71 3.44
N LYS A 105 16.32 16.20 2.68
CA LYS A 105 17.43 17.00 3.21
C LYS A 105 17.23 18.46 2.85
N GLU A 106 17.74 19.36 3.70
CA GLU A 106 17.88 20.78 3.37
C GLU A 106 16.56 21.46 2.98
N GLY A 107 15.46 21.15 3.67
CA GLY A 107 14.15 21.75 3.43
C GLY A 107 13.46 21.29 2.12
N LYS A 108 14.03 20.33 1.40
CA LYS A 108 13.40 19.74 0.21
C LYS A 108 12.51 18.54 0.59
N PRO A 109 11.43 18.27 -0.16
CA PRO A 109 10.68 17.03 0.00
C PRO A 109 11.60 15.81 -0.21
N GLY A 110 11.48 14.81 0.67
CA GLY A 110 12.22 13.56 0.51
C GLY A 110 11.61 12.67 -0.58
N PRO A 111 12.29 11.56 -0.89
CA PRO A 111 11.82 10.62 -1.88
C PRO A 111 10.56 9.91 -1.40
N ILE A 112 9.80 9.40 -2.38
CA ILE A 112 8.70 8.48 -2.13
C ILE A 112 9.31 7.08 -2.02
N SER A 113 8.97 6.37 -0.95
CA SER A 113 9.43 5.02 -0.67
C SER A 113 8.23 4.07 -0.55
N ALA A 114 8.46 2.80 -0.86
CA ALA A 114 7.47 1.74 -0.72
C ALA A 114 7.67 0.99 0.60
N PHE A 115 6.58 0.73 1.32
CA PHE A 115 6.59 0.04 2.60
C PHE A 115 5.61 -1.14 2.55
N ILE A 116 6.04 -2.31 3.01
CA ILE A 116 5.12 -3.43 3.25
C ILE A 116 4.48 -3.22 4.63
N VAL A 117 3.16 -3.14 4.67
CA VAL A 117 2.38 -2.89 5.88
C VAL A 117 1.37 -4.02 6.06
N GLU A 118 1.29 -4.60 7.26
CA GLU A 118 0.24 -5.58 7.57
C GLU A 118 -1.01 -4.86 8.06
N THR A 119 -2.18 -5.21 7.53
CA THR A 119 -3.44 -4.54 7.92
C THR A 119 -3.86 -4.81 9.36
N ALA A 120 -3.30 -5.85 9.98
CA ALA A 120 -3.49 -6.17 11.39
C ALA A 120 -2.59 -5.35 12.33
N TRP A 121 -1.66 -4.52 11.82
CA TRP A 121 -0.83 -3.69 12.68
C TRP A 121 -1.67 -2.58 13.35
N PRO A 122 -1.40 -2.27 14.64
CA PRO A 122 -2.08 -1.17 15.32
C PRO A 122 -2.00 0.15 14.54
N GLY A 123 -3.14 0.83 14.42
CA GLY A 123 -3.26 2.11 13.72
C GLY A 123 -3.36 2.01 12.20
N VAL A 124 -3.38 0.80 11.63
CA VAL A 124 -3.98 0.55 10.33
C VAL A 124 -5.45 0.23 10.54
N GLU A 125 -6.32 0.92 9.82
CA GLU A 125 -7.69 0.47 9.64
C GLU A 125 -7.98 0.51 8.14
N VAL A 126 -9.05 -0.16 7.75
CA VAL A 126 -9.47 -0.21 6.35
C VAL A 126 -10.91 0.25 6.30
N ALA A 127 -11.12 1.41 5.69
CA ALA A 127 -12.43 2.03 5.56
C ALA A 127 -13.36 1.29 4.58
N GLU A 128 -14.61 1.77 4.51
CA GLU A 128 -15.69 1.21 3.71
C GLU A 128 -15.39 1.14 2.20
N ARG A 129 -15.99 0.17 1.53
CA ARG A 129 -15.99 0.05 0.07
C ARG A 129 -16.72 1.23 -0.57
N LEU A 130 -15.98 2.08 -1.28
CA LEU A 130 -16.56 3.14 -2.10
C LEU A 130 -17.20 2.56 -3.38
N GLY A 131 -18.45 2.94 -3.65
CA GLY A 131 -19.11 2.62 -4.91
C GLY A 131 -18.52 3.41 -6.07
N ALA A 132 -18.56 2.87 -7.29
CA ALA A 132 -17.96 3.45 -8.49
C ALA A 132 -18.44 4.87 -8.86
N SER A 133 -19.52 5.37 -8.23
CA SER A 133 -20.12 6.69 -8.49
C SER A 133 -20.13 7.64 -7.29
N ARG A 134 -19.50 7.32 -6.15
CA ARG A 134 -19.54 8.17 -4.96
C ARG A 134 -18.21 8.89 -4.73
N SER A 135 -18.20 10.21 -4.94
CA SER A 135 -17.26 11.12 -4.30
C SER A 135 -17.84 11.53 -2.94
N ARG A 136 -17.15 11.23 -1.83
CA ARG A 136 -17.47 11.80 -0.52
C ARG A 136 -16.19 12.02 0.28
N SER A 137 -16.17 13.15 0.98
CA SER A 137 -15.11 13.75 1.78
C SER A 137 -14.90 13.09 3.15
N GLY A 138 -15.06 11.76 3.25
CA GLY A 138 -14.85 11.06 4.52
C GLY A 138 -13.36 10.81 4.74
N SER A 139 -12.72 11.59 5.60
CA SER A 139 -11.31 11.45 5.94
C SER A 139 -11.10 10.33 6.96
N SER A 140 -10.33 9.32 6.58
CA SER A 140 -9.78 8.27 7.43
C SER A 140 -8.27 8.46 7.58
N SER A 141 -7.86 9.05 8.71
CA SER A 141 -6.45 9.24 9.04
C SER A 141 -5.86 7.98 9.68
N TRP A 142 -4.79 7.43 9.10
CA TRP A 142 -4.05 6.30 9.63
C TRP A 142 -2.75 6.75 10.29
N ALA A 143 -2.35 6.09 11.37
CA ALA A 143 -1.03 6.21 11.99
C ALA A 143 -0.48 4.81 12.22
N CYS A 144 0.32 4.29 11.29
CA CYS A 144 0.85 2.93 11.37
C CYS A 144 2.36 2.95 11.63
N ALA A 145 2.83 2.21 12.63
CA ALA A 145 4.26 1.94 12.79
C ALA A 145 4.66 0.77 11.87
N ALA A 146 5.34 1.05 10.75
CA ALA A 146 5.98 0.04 9.92
C ALA A 146 7.41 -0.21 10.41
N SER A 147 7.68 -1.40 10.97
CA SER A 147 9.03 -1.79 11.39
C SER A 147 9.98 -1.83 10.19
N ARG A 148 11.24 -1.40 10.35
CA ARG A 148 12.23 -1.49 9.26
C ARG A 148 12.31 -2.91 8.75
N THR A 149 12.16 -3.04 7.46
CA THR A 149 13.30 -3.45 6.64
C THR A 149 12.99 -2.89 5.28
N ALA A 150 13.79 -1.92 4.83
CA ALA A 150 13.86 -1.57 3.42
C ALA A 150 14.54 -2.74 2.70
#